data_AF-A0A668UH92-F1
#
_entry.id   AF-A0A668UH92-F1
#
_cell.length_a   1.000
_cell.length_b   1.000
_cell.length_c   1.000
_cell.angle_alpha   90.00
_cell.angle_beta   90.00
_cell.angle_gamma   90.00
#
_symmetry.space_group_name_H-M   'P 1'
#
loop_
_entity.id
_entity.type
_entity.pdbx_description
1 polymer ?
#
loop_
_entity_poly.entity_id
_entity_poly.type
_entity_poly.pdbx_seq_one_letter_code
_entity_poly.pdbx_strand_id
1 'polypeptide(L)'
;MVIPVPEAESNITYYDSLYPGDFKMPKQLIHIQPFSLDTEQPDYDLDSDDEAFVNKLKKKMEISYLQFEEMIDRLEKGSGQQAVSLPEAKLLLKEDDELIKEVFDYWSRKRKNSKANSLIPTVKQEKRDGSSTSDPYVAFRRRTEKMQTRKNRKNDEASYEKMLKLRRDLSRAVTILEMIKRREKSKRELLHLTLEIFEKR
;
A
#
# COMPACT_ATOMS: atom_id res chain seq x y z
N MET A 1 4.73 41.59 -24.73
CA MET A 1 4.12 40.25 -24.60
C MET A 1 4.10 39.95 -23.11
N VAL A 2 2.92 39.79 -22.49
CA VAL A 2 2.79 39.51 -21.04
C VAL A 2 2.60 38.00 -20.89
N ILE A 3 3.40 37.38 -20.02
CA ILE A 3 3.28 35.94 -19.72
C ILE A 3 2.11 35.78 -18.74
N PRO A 4 1.10 34.95 -19.05
CA PRO A 4 -0.02 34.73 -18.13
C PRO A 4 0.45 34.00 -16.87
N VAL A 5 -0.01 34.48 -15.71
CA VAL A 5 0.20 33.85 -14.40
C VAL A 5 -1.13 33.22 -13.99
N PRO A 6 -1.18 31.90 -13.69
CA PRO A 6 -2.42 31.27 -13.24
C PRO A 6 -2.84 31.80 -11.87
N GLU A 7 -4.14 31.90 -11.65
CA GLU A 7 -4.71 32.26 -10.36
C GLU A 7 -4.50 31.12 -9.37
N ALA A 8 -4.09 31.44 -8.14
CA ALA A 8 -3.97 30.48 -7.06
C ALA A 8 -5.24 30.52 -6.20
N GLU A 9 -5.95 29.40 -6.13
CA GLU A 9 -7.05 29.23 -5.19
C GLU A 9 -6.49 28.94 -3.78
N SER A 10 -7.13 29.51 -2.76
CA SER A 10 -6.78 29.34 -1.35
C SER A 10 -8.04 29.20 -0.50
N ASN A 11 -7.89 28.83 0.78
CA ASN A 11 -8.97 28.68 1.76
C ASN A 11 -9.96 27.53 1.50
N ILE A 12 -9.42 26.32 1.35
CA ILE A 12 -10.22 25.09 1.29
C ILE A 12 -10.82 24.82 2.67
N THR A 13 -12.15 24.89 2.77
CA THR A 13 -12.89 24.82 4.07
C THR A 13 -12.66 23.52 4.84
N TYR A 14 -12.38 22.43 4.14
CA TYR A 14 -12.17 21.11 4.73
C TYR A 14 -10.69 20.77 4.96
N TYR A 15 -9.75 21.68 4.66
CA TYR A 15 -8.31 21.41 4.77
C TYR A 15 -7.89 20.94 6.17
N ASP A 16 -8.27 21.70 7.20
CA ASP A 16 -7.90 21.41 8.59
C ASP A 16 -8.52 20.10 9.09
N SER A 17 -9.63 19.65 8.48
CA SER A 17 -10.25 18.37 8.82
C SER A 17 -9.53 17.16 8.24
N LEU A 18 -8.83 17.32 7.10
CA LEU A 18 -8.10 16.26 6.42
C LEU A 18 -6.64 16.17 6.86
N TYR A 19 -6.01 17.29 7.20
CA TYR A 19 -4.57 17.38 7.47
C TYR A 19 -4.31 17.90 8.90
N PRO A 20 -4.43 17.04 9.92
CA PRO A 20 -4.10 17.41 11.29
C PRO A 20 -2.59 17.72 11.42
N GLY A 21 -2.24 18.83 12.05
CA GLY A 21 -0.85 19.29 12.24
C GLY A 21 -0.14 18.66 13.44
N ASP A 22 -0.05 17.34 13.52
CA ASP A 22 0.53 16.60 14.65
C ASP A 22 2.05 16.35 14.54
N PHE A 23 2.65 16.73 13.42
CA PHE A 23 4.08 16.54 13.16
C PHE A 23 4.96 17.29 14.17
N LYS A 24 5.88 16.56 14.81
CA LYS A 24 6.87 17.12 15.74
C LYS A 24 8.25 17.13 15.10
N MET A 25 8.81 18.33 14.92
CA MET A 25 10.12 18.49 14.29
C MET A 25 11.22 17.82 15.13
N PRO A 26 11.98 16.87 14.55
CA PRO A 26 13.12 16.26 15.23
C PRO A 26 14.29 17.25 15.37
N LYS A 27 15.15 17.02 16.37
CA LYS A 27 16.35 17.84 16.59
C LYS A 27 17.42 17.65 15.50
N GLN A 28 17.36 16.53 14.78
CA GLN A 28 18.29 16.17 13.71
C GLN A 28 17.56 16.19 12.37
N LEU A 29 18.31 16.30 11.27
CA LEU A 29 17.75 16.22 9.93
C LEU A 29 17.06 14.88 9.69
N ILE A 30 15.95 14.90 8.94
CA ILE A 30 15.19 13.71 8.58
C ILE A 30 16.01 12.90 7.58
N HIS A 31 16.38 11.69 7.96
CA HIS A 31 17.00 10.73 7.04
C HIS A 31 15.90 9.86 6.40
N ILE A 32 15.48 10.22 5.19
CA ILE A 32 14.46 9.47 4.43
C ILE A 32 15.14 8.27 3.77
N GLN A 33 14.77 7.05 4.18
CA GLN A 33 15.00 5.89 3.32
C GLN A 33 13.92 5.88 2.22
N PRO A 34 14.28 5.66 0.95
CA PRO A 34 13.29 5.60 -0.12
C PRO A 34 12.25 4.54 0.23
N PHE A 35 10.97 4.94 0.14
CA PHE A 35 9.80 4.19 0.55
C PHE A 35 9.94 2.69 0.26
N SER A 36 10.02 1.88 1.30
CA SER A 36 9.40 0.56 1.23
C SER A 36 7.95 0.84 0.88
N LEU A 37 7.43 0.27 -0.21
CA LEU A 37 5.99 0.26 -0.46
C LEU A 37 5.36 -0.28 0.81
N ASP A 38 4.70 0.59 1.57
CA ASP A 38 4.17 0.22 2.87
C ASP A 38 3.00 -0.72 2.59
N THR A 39 3.25 -2.03 2.71
CA THR A 39 2.25 -3.06 2.42
C THR A 39 1.15 -3.11 3.47
N GLU A 40 1.23 -2.26 4.51
CA GLU A 40 0.26 -2.22 5.59
C GLU A 40 -1.01 -1.43 5.24
N GLN A 41 -0.98 -0.56 4.23
CA GLN A 41 -2.16 0.17 3.77
C GLN A 41 -2.72 -0.45 2.47
N PRO A 42 -4.04 -0.66 2.36
CA PRO A 42 -4.64 -1.09 1.10
C PRO A 42 -4.43 -0.03 0.00
N ASP A 43 -4.26 -0.46 -1.26
CA ASP A 43 -4.18 0.47 -2.39
C ASP A 43 -5.57 0.99 -2.81
N TYR A 44 -6.63 0.36 -2.28
CA TYR A 44 -8.02 0.72 -2.55
C TYR A 44 -8.53 1.72 -1.51
N ASP A 45 -8.94 2.89 -1.97
CA ASP A 45 -9.67 3.87 -1.17
C ASP A 45 -11.18 3.75 -1.44
N LEU A 46 -11.98 3.73 -0.39
CA LEU A 46 -13.43 3.69 -0.51
C LEU A 46 -14.01 4.98 -1.12
N ASP A 47 -15.04 4.84 -1.96
CA ASP A 47 -15.80 5.97 -2.50
C ASP A 47 -17.14 6.17 -1.76
N SER A 48 -17.91 7.20 -2.15
CA SER A 48 -19.20 7.50 -1.51
C SER A 48 -20.23 6.37 -1.62
N ASP A 49 -20.18 5.56 -2.69
CA ASP A 49 -21.07 4.41 -2.85
C ASP A 49 -20.65 3.26 -1.92
N ASP A 50 -19.34 3.07 -1.73
CA ASP A 50 -18.78 2.15 -0.75
C ASP A 50 -19.15 2.56 0.68
N GLU A 51 -19.05 3.84 1.03
CA GLU A 51 -19.45 4.35 2.35
C GLU A 51 -20.91 4.00 2.66
N ALA A 52 -21.80 4.22 1.71
CA ALA A 52 -23.21 3.91 1.86
C ALA A 52 -23.44 2.40 2.04
N PHE A 53 -22.70 1.56 1.30
CA PHE A 53 -22.76 0.11 1.43
C PHE A 53 -22.24 -0.35 2.79
N VAL A 54 -21.07 0.10 3.21
CA VAL A 54 -20.45 -0.26 4.50
C VAL A 54 -21.33 0.18 5.66
N ASN A 55 -21.91 1.38 5.61
CA ASN A 55 -22.84 1.86 6.64
C ASN A 55 -24.13 1.04 6.73
N LYS A 56 -24.60 0.47 5.62
CA LYS A 56 -25.74 -0.46 5.61
C LYS A 56 -25.33 -1.83 6.18
N LEU A 57 -24.16 -2.32 5.82
CA LEU A 57 -23.63 -3.62 6.26
C LEU A 57 -23.32 -3.60 7.77
N LYS A 58 -22.79 -2.48 8.28
CA LYS A 58 -22.54 -2.22 9.72
C LYS A 58 -23.76 -2.45 10.62
N LYS A 59 -24.97 -2.32 10.10
CA LYS A 59 -26.21 -2.57 10.86
C LYS A 59 -26.48 -4.06 11.09
N LYS A 60 -25.86 -4.93 10.30
CA LYS A 60 -26.04 -6.39 10.35
C LYS A 60 -24.79 -7.11 10.87
N MET A 61 -23.61 -6.58 10.56
CA MET A 61 -22.32 -7.18 10.85
C MET A 61 -21.34 -6.10 11.29
N GLU A 62 -20.43 -6.42 12.21
CA GLU A 62 -19.36 -5.50 12.58
C GLU A 62 -18.27 -5.51 11.50
N ILE A 63 -18.15 -4.42 10.74
CA ILE A 63 -17.10 -4.21 9.74
C ILE A 63 -16.56 -2.78 9.84
N SER A 64 -15.24 -2.63 9.81
CA SER A 64 -14.59 -1.32 9.74
C SER A 64 -14.38 -0.86 8.30
N TYR A 65 -14.21 0.45 8.09
CA TYR A 65 -13.91 0.99 6.75
C TYR A 65 -12.60 0.42 6.18
N LEU A 66 -11.55 0.40 7.01
CA LEU A 66 -10.25 -0.16 6.63
C LEU A 66 -10.33 -1.65 6.29
N GLN A 67 -11.09 -2.44 7.06
CA GLN A 67 -11.28 -3.87 6.76
C GLN A 67 -11.97 -4.06 5.40
N PHE A 68 -12.97 -3.24 5.08
CA PHE A 68 -13.60 -3.28 3.76
C PHE A 68 -12.61 -2.94 2.65
N GLU A 69 -11.81 -1.89 2.80
CA GLU A 69 -10.76 -1.51 1.84
C GLU A 69 -9.75 -2.64 1.62
N GLU A 70 -9.26 -3.26 2.70
CA GLU A 70 -8.38 -4.42 2.63
C GLU A 70 -9.02 -5.60 1.90
N MET A 71 -10.31 -5.85 2.11
CA MET A 71 -11.02 -6.93 1.42
C MET A 71 -11.12 -6.65 -0.08
N ILE A 72 -11.48 -5.43 -0.48
CA ILE A 72 -11.55 -5.05 -1.89
C ILE A 72 -10.17 -5.08 -2.54
N ASP A 73 -9.15 -4.56 -1.87
CA ASP A 73 -7.76 -4.58 -2.34
C ASP A 73 -7.27 -6.01 -2.61
N ARG A 74 -7.51 -6.94 -1.68
CA ARG A 74 -7.18 -8.37 -1.87
C ARG A 74 -7.93 -9.00 -3.05
N LEU A 75 -9.20 -8.65 -3.25
CA LEU A 75 -10.00 -9.13 -4.39
C LEU A 75 -9.49 -8.56 -5.73
N GLU A 76 -9.17 -7.26 -5.80
CA GLU A 76 -8.61 -6.63 -7.00
C GLU A 76 -7.24 -7.21 -7.36
N LYS A 77 -6.34 -7.35 -6.37
CA LYS A 77 -5.02 -7.98 -6.55
C LYS A 77 -5.12 -9.46 -6.94
N GLY A 78 -6.11 -10.17 -6.39
CA GLY A 78 -6.40 -11.56 -6.73
C GLY A 78 -6.99 -11.74 -8.13
N SER A 79 -7.64 -10.71 -8.70
CA SER A 79 -8.30 -10.83 -9.99
C SER A 79 -7.34 -10.81 -11.17
N GLY A 80 -6.27 -10.01 -11.15
CA GLY A 80 -5.36 -9.91 -12.31
C GLY A 80 -6.12 -9.77 -13.65
N GLN A 81 -6.03 -10.79 -14.51
CA GLN A 81 -6.73 -10.83 -15.81
C GLN A 81 -8.12 -11.53 -15.78
N GLN A 82 -8.45 -12.33 -14.75
CA GLN A 82 -9.68 -13.13 -14.67
C GLN A 82 -10.50 -12.78 -13.42
N ALA A 83 -11.83 -12.75 -13.53
CA ALA A 83 -12.65 -12.50 -12.35
C ALA A 83 -12.43 -13.57 -11.27
N VAL A 84 -12.19 -13.13 -10.02
CA VAL A 84 -12.13 -13.99 -8.83
C VAL A 84 -13.48 -14.68 -8.65
N SER A 85 -13.46 -15.98 -8.40
CA SER A 85 -14.64 -16.77 -8.04
C SER A 85 -14.89 -16.73 -6.53
N LEU A 86 -16.12 -17.01 -6.09
CA LEU A 86 -16.46 -17.02 -4.65
C LEU A 86 -15.57 -17.99 -3.83
N PRO A 87 -15.21 -19.20 -4.30
CA PRO A 87 -14.27 -20.07 -3.57
C PRO A 87 -12.87 -19.46 -3.42
N GLU A 88 -12.37 -18.76 -4.44
CA GLU A 88 -11.09 -18.06 -4.38
C GLU A 88 -11.15 -16.86 -3.43
N ALA A 89 -12.25 -16.11 -3.44
CA ALA A 89 -12.47 -15.02 -2.49
C ALA A 89 -12.40 -15.49 -1.04
N LYS A 90 -12.98 -16.66 -0.73
CA LYS A 90 -12.88 -17.25 0.62
C LYS A 90 -11.44 -17.56 1.03
N LEU A 91 -10.63 -18.07 0.10
CA LEU A 91 -9.22 -18.35 0.35
C LEU A 91 -8.40 -17.07 0.57
N LEU A 92 -8.74 -15.99 -0.13
CA LEU A 92 -8.04 -14.70 -0.07
C LEU A 92 -8.36 -13.91 1.20
N LEU A 93 -9.63 -13.88 1.61
CA LEU A 93 -10.10 -12.96 2.66
C LEU A 93 -9.98 -13.52 4.07
N LYS A 94 -10.13 -14.84 4.27
CA LYS A 94 -10.05 -15.50 5.58
C LYS A 94 -10.95 -14.87 6.67
N GLU A 95 -12.08 -14.31 6.26
CA GLU A 95 -13.11 -13.73 7.10
C GLU A 95 -14.33 -14.68 7.24
N ASP A 96 -15.39 -14.23 7.92
CA ASP A 96 -16.64 -14.96 7.99
C ASP A 96 -17.29 -15.15 6.59
N ASP A 97 -17.85 -16.34 6.38
CA ASP A 97 -18.44 -16.74 5.09
C ASP A 97 -19.61 -15.85 4.64
N GLU A 98 -20.42 -15.35 5.58
CA GLU A 98 -21.54 -14.47 5.31
C GLU A 98 -21.04 -13.09 4.88
N LEU A 99 -20.03 -12.57 5.59
CA LEU A 99 -19.40 -11.29 5.27
C LEU A 99 -18.70 -11.32 3.90
N ILE A 100 -17.92 -12.37 3.64
CA ILE A 100 -17.24 -12.57 2.35
C ILE A 100 -18.24 -12.54 1.20
N LYS A 101 -19.39 -13.22 1.36
CA LYS A 101 -20.41 -13.29 0.33
C LYS A 101 -21.00 -11.91 0.01
N GLU A 102 -21.40 -11.14 1.03
CA GLU A 102 -21.97 -9.80 0.83
C GLU A 102 -20.97 -8.84 0.15
N VAL A 103 -19.72 -8.84 0.60
CA VAL A 103 -18.65 -7.99 0.02
C VAL A 103 -18.32 -8.46 -1.40
N PHE A 104 -18.21 -9.76 -1.64
CA PHE A 104 -17.93 -10.32 -2.96
C PHE A 104 -19.04 -10.01 -3.98
N ASP A 105 -20.30 -10.11 -3.58
CA ASP A 105 -21.46 -9.79 -4.44
C ASP A 105 -21.53 -8.30 -4.75
N TYR A 106 -21.14 -7.43 -3.80
CA TYR A 106 -20.98 -6.00 -4.04
C TYR A 106 -19.83 -5.72 -5.01
N TRP A 107 -18.62 -6.20 -4.70
CA TRP A 107 -17.42 -6.03 -5.52
C TRP A 107 -17.62 -6.53 -6.95
N SER A 108 -18.17 -7.73 -7.11
CA SER A 108 -18.42 -8.34 -8.42
C SER A 108 -19.37 -7.50 -9.28
N ARG A 109 -20.40 -6.90 -8.68
CA ARG A 109 -21.32 -5.98 -9.40
C ARG A 109 -20.62 -4.68 -9.76
N LYS A 110 -19.91 -4.06 -8.81
CA LYS A 110 -19.19 -2.81 -9.04
C LYS A 110 -18.16 -2.96 -10.16
N ARG A 111 -17.40 -4.07 -10.14
CA ARG A 111 -16.37 -4.36 -11.14
C ARG A 111 -16.94 -4.62 -12.53
N LYS A 112 -18.09 -5.32 -12.64
CA LYS A 112 -18.80 -5.52 -13.92
C LYS A 112 -19.27 -4.20 -14.54
N ASN A 113 -19.61 -3.22 -13.71
CA ASN A 113 -20.05 -1.90 -14.17
C ASN A 113 -18.86 -0.97 -14.50
N SER A 114 -17.64 -1.32 -14.07
CA SER A 114 -16.43 -0.55 -14.40
C SER A 114 -15.99 -0.80 -15.84
N LYS A 115 -15.73 0.28 -16.58
CA LYS A 115 -15.25 0.21 -17.97
C LYS A 115 -13.84 -0.39 -18.10
N ALA A 116 -13.05 -0.36 -17.01
CA ALA A 116 -11.64 -0.74 -17.03
C ALA A 116 -11.37 -2.18 -16.56
N ASN A 117 -12.41 -2.97 -16.22
CA ASN A 117 -12.28 -4.27 -15.55
C ASN A 117 -11.40 -4.22 -14.28
N SER A 118 -11.28 -3.05 -13.66
CA SER A 118 -10.63 -2.81 -12.38
C SER A 118 -11.32 -1.65 -11.69
N LEU A 119 -11.34 -1.68 -10.37
CA LEU A 119 -11.88 -0.61 -9.54
C LEU A 119 -10.81 0.43 -9.19
N ILE A 120 -9.53 0.04 -9.20
CA ILE A 120 -8.42 0.94 -8.93
C ILE A 120 -8.02 1.66 -10.23
N PRO A 121 -8.09 2.99 -10.30
CA PRO A 121 -7.62 3.74 -11.46
C PRO A 121 -6.15 3.48 -11.72
N THR A 122 -5.79 3.14 -12.96
CA THR A 122 -4.39 2.89 -13.35
C THR A 122 -3.95 3.84 -14.45
N VAL A 123 -2.68 4.25 -14.39
CA VAL A 123 -2.08 5.03 -15.47
C VAL A 123 -1.96 4.15 -16.71
N LYS A 124 -2.43 4.66 -17.86
CA LYS A 124 -2.34 3.95 -19.13
C LYS A 124 -0.88 3.82 -19.57
N GLN A 125 -0.42 2.59 -19.71
CA GLN A 125 0.94 2.27 -20.18
C GLN A 125 0.95 1.82 -21.64
N GLU A 126 2.11 1.91 -22.28
CA GLU A 126 2.33 1.42 -23.66
C GLU A 126 2.16 -0.11 -23.72
N LYS A 127 1.47 -0.60 -24.75
CA LYS A 127 1.35 -2.03 -24.99
C LYS A 127 2.72 -2.61 -25.37
N ARG A 128 3.01 -3.82 -24.91
CA ARG A 128 4.26 -4.54 -25.25
C ARG A 128 4.25 -5.18 -26.63
N ASP A 129 3.37 -4.74 -27.52
CA ASP A 129 3.23 -5.22 -28.89
C ASP A 129 4.12 -4.45 -29.88
N GLY A 130 4.90 -3.46 -29.41
CA GLY A 130 5.80 -2.65 -30.24
C GLY A 130 5.06 -1.59 -31.06
N SER A 131 3.75 -1.42 -30.86
CA SER A 131 2.98 -0.38 -31.52
C SER A 131 3.27 0.99 -30.91
N SER A 132 3.58 1.98 -31.75
CA SER A 132 3.65 3.37 -31.31
C SER A 132 2.24 3.96 -31.26
N THR A 133 1.77 4.30 -30.06
CA THR A 133 0.49 4.98 -29.87
C THR A 133 0.67 6.50 -29.82
N SER A 134 -0.22 7.27 -30.46
CA SER A 134 -0.31 8.75 -30.35
C SER A 134 -1.27 9.20 -29.24
N ASP A 135 -1.74 8.26 -28.42
CA ASP A 135 -2.68 8.53 -27.33
C ASP A 135 -2.03 9.41 -26.24
N PRO A 136 -2.59 10.60 -25.94
CA PRO A 136 -2.04 11.53 -24.95
C PRO A 136 -2.10 11.00 -23.51
N TYR A 137 -2.94 10.00 -23.20
CA TYR A 137 -3.02 9.41 -21.87
C TYR A 137 -1.94 8.37 -21.58
N VAL A 138 -1.12 8.00 -22.58
CA VAL A 138 -0.05 7.00 -22.41
C VAL A 138 1.20 7.63 -21.81
N ALA A 139 1.48 7.32 -20.54
CA ALA A 139 2.60 7.86 -19.78
C ALA A 139 3.63 6.77 -19.40
N PHE A 140 4.79 7.21 -18.89
CA PHE A 140 5.87 6.35 -18.36
C PHE A 140 6.37 5.26 -19.33
N ARG A 141 6.54 5.61 -20.62
CA ARG A 141 7.01 4.67 -21.65
C ARG A 141 8.38 4.13 -21.32
N ARG A 142 8.51 2.80 -21.40
CA ARG A 142 9.79 2.11 -21.24
C ARG A 142 10.52 2.11 -22.58
N ARG A 143 11.20 3.20 -22.90
CA ARG A 143 12.22 3.18 -23.95
C ARG A 143 13.43 2.46 -23.37
N THR A 144 13.80 1.32 -23.94
CA THR A 144 14.89 0.53 -23.39
C THR A 144 16.20 1.30 -23.41
N GLU A 145 16.77 1.60 -22.26
CA GLU A 145 18.19 1.38 -22.06
C GLU A 145 18.34 -0.15 -22.16
N LYS A 146 18.74 -0.67 -23.33
CA LYS A 146 18.99 -2.11 -23.46
C LYS A 146 20.00 -2.46 -22.38
N MET A 147 19.62 -3.32 -21.45
CA MET A 147 20.51 -3.82 -20.42
C MET A 147 21.68 -4.50 -21.13
N GLN A 148 22.81 -3.79 -21.23
CA GLN A 148 23.99 -4.33 -21.89
C GLN A 148 24.59 -5.36 -20.95
N THR A 149 24.28 -6.62 -21.20
CA THR A 149 24.99 -7.73 -20.57
C THR A 149 26.42 -7.70 -21.11
N ARG A 150 27.41 -7.60 -20.22
CA ARG A 150 28.82 -7.73 -20.62
C ARG A 150 29.02 -9.10 -21.27
N LYS A 151 29.56 -9.12 -22.50
CA LYS A 151 29.83 -10.34 -23.29
C LYS A 151 30.79 -11.34 -22.63
N ASN A 152 31.43 -10.97 -21.52
CA ASN A 152 32.22 -11.87 -20.67
C ASN A 152 32.13 -11.41 -19.21
N ARG A 153 31.31 -12.07 -18.40
CA ARG A 153 31.26 -11.86 -16.94
C ARG A 153 32.14 -12.93 -16.29
N LYS A 154 33.39 -12.60 -15.94
CA LYS A 154 34.20 -13.47 -15.08
C LYS A 154 33.46 -13.61 -13.74
N ASN A 155 33.31 -14.84 -13.25
CA ASN A 155 32.84 -15.11 -11.90
C ASN A 155 33.97 -14.72 -10.94
N ASP A 156 33.94 -13.48 -10.45
CA ASP A 156 34.99 -12.92 -9.61
C ASP A 156 34.76 -13.32 -8.16
N GLU A 157 35.61 -14.21 -7.64
CA GLU A 157 35.61 -14.72 -6.27
C GLU A 157 35.54 -13.58 -5.24
N ALA A 158 36.22 -12.47 -5.50
CA ALA A 158 36.21 -11.30 -4.62
C ALA A 158 34.82 -10.65 -4.50
N SER A 159 34.00 -10.69 -5.56
CA SER A 159 32.62 -10.18 -5.51
C SER A 159 31.72 -11.12 -4.69
N TYR A 160 31.94 -12.42 -4.77
CA TYR A 160 31.22 -13.42 -3.98
C TYR A 160 31.55 -13.33 -2.49
N GLU A 161 32.84 -13.16 -2.13
CA GLU A 161 33.26 -12.93 -0.75
C GLU A 161 32.65 -11.66 -0.15
N LYS A 162 32.62 -10.56 -0.91
CA LYS A 162 31.94 -9.31 -0.51
C LYS A 162 30.46 -9.53 -0.24
N MET A 163 29.78 -10.32 -1.07
CA MET A 163 28.36 -10.67 -0.86
C MET A 163 28.16 -11.50 0.41
N LEU A 164 29.03 -12.48 0.69
CA LEU A 164 28.97 -13.26 1.93
C LEU A 164 29.20 -12.38 3.17
N LYS A 165 30.16 -11.44 3.10
CA LYS A 165 30.40 -10.47 4.17
C LYS A 165 29.19 -9.56 4.39
N LEU A 166 28.63 -8.99 3.31
CA LEU A 166 27.43 -8.16 3.37
C LEU A 166 26.26 -8.91 4.01
N ARG A 167 26.02 -10.17 3.63
CA ARG A 167 24.98 -11.01 4.24
C ARG A 167 25.20 -11.15 5.75
N ARG A 168 26.43 -11.45 6.18
CA ARG A 168 26.76 -11.58 7.62
C ARG A 168 26.55 -10.26 8.37
N ASP A 169 26.98 -9.14 7.80
CA ASP A 169 26.84 -7.82 8.41
C ASP A 169 25.36 -7.41 8.52
N LEU A 170 24.54 -7.68 7.50
CA LEU A 170 23.09 -7.48 7.56
C LEU A 170 22.41 -8.40 8.59
N SER A 171 22.78 -9.68 8.67
CA SER A 171 22.25 -10.58 9.70
C SER A 171 22.57 -10.10 11.12
N ARG A 172 23.78 -9.57 11.34
CA ARG A 172 24.15 -8.94 12.62
C ARG A 172 23.31 -7.70 12.90
N ALA A 173 23.12 -6.82 11.91
CA ALA A 173 22.27 -5.64 12.05
C ALA A 173 20.83 -6.03 12.44
N VAL A 174 20.25 -7.04 11.79
CA VAL A 174 18.91 -7.56 12.14
C VAL A 174 18.85 -8.05 13.58
N THR A 175 19.88 -8.76 14.05
CA THR A 175 19.92 -9.23 15.45
C THR A 175 19.94 -8.07 16.44
N ILE A 176 20.72 -7.01 16.15
CA ILE A 176 20.77 -5.81 16.99
C ILE A 176 19.40 -5.10 17.01
N LEU A 177 18.76 -4.94 15.84
CA LEU A 177 17.44 -4.34 15.73
C LEU A 177 16.38 -5.14 16.51
N GLU A 178 16.43 -6.47 16.45
CA GLU A 178 15.54 -7.36 17.22
C GLU A 178 15.76 -7.21 18.73
N MET A 179 17.00 -7.10 19.19
CA MET A 179 17.30 -6.82 20.61
C MET A 179 16.74 -5.45 21.05
N ILE A 180 16.86 -4.42 20.21
CA ILE A 180 16.28 -3.09 20.49
C ILE A 180 14.76 -3.17 20.56
N LYS A 181 14.11 -3.83 19.59
CA LYS A 181 12.66 -4.05 19.57
C LYS A 181 12.17 -4.71 20.86
N ARG A 182 12.83 -5.79 21.30
CA ARG A 182 12.51 -6.48 22.56
C ARG A 182 12.66 -5.57 23.77
N ARG A 183 13.77 -4.82 23.85
CA ARG A 183 14.02 -3.86 24.94
C ARG A 183 12.92 -2.81 25.04
N GLU A 184 12.53 -2.20 23.92
CA GLU A 184 11.47 -1.17 23.93
C GLU A 184 10.09 -1.77 24.23
N LYS A 185 9.82 -3.01 23.80
CA LYS A 185 8.59 -3.74 24.19
C LYS A 185 8.52 -3.94 25.70
N SER A 186 9.58 -4.44 26.33
CA SER A 186 9.61 -4.65 27.79
C SER A 186 9.48 -3.36 28.59
N LYS A 187 10.09 -2.25 28.12
CA LYS A 187 9.88 -0.93 28.75
C LYS A 187 8.43 -0.47 28.67
N ARG A 188 7.76 -0.68 27.53
CA ARG A 188 6.33 -0.37 27.36
C ARG A 188 5.47 -1.21 28.30
N GLU A 189 5.73 -2.51 28.39
CA GLU A 189 5.03 -3.42 29.30
C GLU A 189 5.20 -2.99 30.77
N LEU A 190 6.43 -2.64 31.18
CA LEU A 190 6.71 -2.11 32.53
C LEU A 190 5.93 -0.82 32.81
N LEU A 191 5.86 0.10 31.85
CA LEU A 191 5.09 1.34 32.00
C LEU A 191 3.59 1.06 32.18
N HIS A 192 3.02 0.16 31.37
CA HIS A 192 1.62 -0.25 31.50
C HIS A 192 1.34 -0.85 32.90
N LEU A 193 2.20 -1.75 33.37
CA LEU A 193 2.07 -2.34 34.71
C LEU A 193 2.17 -1.28 35.81
N THR A 194 3.06 -0.30 35.65
CA THR A 194 3.22 0.79 36.63
C THR A 194 1.96 1.64 36.73
N LEU A 195 1.33 1.96 35.59
CA LEU A 195 0.05 2.66 35.55
C LEU A 195 -1.06 1.84 36.22
N GLU A 196 -1.16 0.55 35.92
CA GLU A 196 -2.17 -0.33 36.51
C GLU A 196 -2.02 -0.44 38.04
N ILE A 197 -0.79 -0.56 38.54
CA ILE A 197 -0.52 -0.58 39.98
C ILE A 197 -0.90 0.75 40.63
N PHE A 198 -0.62 1.88 39.95
CA PHE A 198 -0.97 3.20 40.46
C PHE A 198 -2.48 3.40 40.53
N GLU A 199 -3.23 3.00 39.50
CA GLU A 199 -4.70 3.10 39.47
C GLU A 199 -5.39 2.20 40.51
N LYS A 200 -4.77 1.08 40.89
CA LYS A 200 -5.29 0.14 41.88
C LYS A 200 -4.93 0.49 43.33
N ARG A 201 -4.05 1.46 43.57
CA ARG A 201 -3.64 1.92 44.90
C ARG A 201 -4.45 3.13 45.34
#